data_AF-A0A945YFM4-F1
#
_entry.id   AF-A0A945YFM4-F1
#
_cell.length_a   1.000
_cell.length_b   1.000
_cell.length_c   1.000
_cell.angle_alpha   90.00
_cell.angle_beta   90.00
_cell.angle_gamma   90.00
#
_symmetry.space_group_name_H-M   'P 1'
#
loop_
_entity.id
_entity.type
_entity.pdbx_description
1 polymer ?
#
loop_
_entity_poly.entity_id
_entity_poly.type
_entity_poly.pdbx_seq_one_letter_code
_entity_poly.pdbx_strand_id
1 'polypeptide(L)'
;MRTCSKLISILVLSVGPVSLWAQEDTSDRTRVVSDNLAAALADTMPKYNPPPPKPKKTEEELAYGKPKNGIVRLPQVVVEGRRPPIFSERQVNTDKGLQQIAVKRYFSGAAQALNKKHIPIIGQSNEAVAMQMWEEDERLRLITEFNDRADTLEALGDEEKSDEAREMIQDLTARQSYLPAPSALHRDTKGN
;
A
#
# COMPACT_ATOMS: atom_id res chain seq x y z
N MET A 1 53.38 9.14 67.01
CA MET A 1 53.10 10.29 67.90
C MET A 1 51.70 10.79 67.63
N ARG A 2 50.85 10.80 68.68
CA ARG A 2 49.76 11.76 69.00
C ARG A 2 48.75 12.11 67.88
N THR A 3 47.61 11.42 67.83
CA THR A 3 46.27 11.81 68.39
C THR A 3 45.66 13.09 67.79
N CYS A 4 44.48 13.00 67.17
CA CYS A 4 43.25 13.51 67.80
C CYS A 4 41.97 13.12 67.03
N SER A 5 40.96 12.80 67.83
CA SER A 5 39.62 12.33 67.52
C SER A 5 38.65 13.50 67.33
N LYS A 6 37.62 13.34 66.49
CA LYS A 6 36.28 13.89 66.73
C LYS A 6 35.23 13.14 65.90
N LEU A 7 34.46 12.34 66.64
CA LEU A 7 33.14 11.79 66.29
C LEU A 7 32.07 12.90 66.26
N ILE A 8 30.86 12.52 65.83
CA ILE A 8 29.53 13.20 65.92
C ILE A 8 29.15 13.87 64.57
N SER A 9 28.02 13.62 63.89
CA SER A 9 26.80 12.85 64.15
C SER A 9 26.16 12.49 62.80
N ILE A 10 25.50 11.34 62.74
CA ILE A 10 24.58 10.93 61.67
C ILE A 10 23.22 11.62 61.87
N LEU A 11 22.64 12.19 60.80
CA LEU A 11 21.18 12.33 60.67
C LEU A 11 20.74 12.39 59.19
N VAL A 12 20.39 11.21 58.67
CA VAL A 12 19.17 10.80 57.92
C VAL A 12 18.46 11.80 56.97
N LEU A 13 17.99 11.21 55.86
CA LEU A 13 16.97 11.61 54.86
C LEU A 13 17.53 12.31 53.60
N SER A 14 17.13 12.01 52.37
CA SER A 14 16.34 10.94 51.74
C SER A 14 16.17 11.37 50.28
N VAL A 15 16.30 10.44 49.33
CA VAL A 15 15.59 10.41 48.02
C VAL A 15 15.89 11.53 47.00
N GLY A 16 16.75 11.19 46.02
CA GLY A 16 16.54 11.32 44.57
C GLY A 16 16.37 12.71 43.90
N PRO A 17 17.06 13.00 42.77
CA PRO A 17 16.74 14.15 41.94
C PRO A 17 15.55 13.80 41.04
N VAL A 18 14.35 14.30 41.36
CA VAL A 18 13.24 14.30 40.40
C VAL A 18 13.37 15.56 39.57
N SER A 19 13.86 15.39 38.35
CA SER A 19 13.85 16.40 37.29
C SER A 19 12.41 16.84 37.02
N LEU A 20 12.02 17.98 37.57
CA LEU A 20 10.78 18.66 37.24
C LEU A 20 11.00 19.44 35.94
N TRP A 21 10.79 18.79 34.80
CA TRP A 21 10.56 19.51 33.55
C TRP A 21 9.18 20.14 33.66
N ALA A 22 9.15 21.44 33.99
CA ALA A 22 7.99 22.26 33.69
C ALA A 22 7.89 22.35 32.16
N GLN A 23 7.00 21.54 31.59
CA GLN A 23 6.70 21.57 30.17
C GLN A 23 5.79 22.78 29.96
N GLU A 24 6.38 23.93 29.62
CA GLU A 24 5.61 25.03 29.04
C GLU A 24 5.06 24.55 27.69
N ASP A 25 3.77 24.29 27.63
CA ASP A 25 3.03 24.04 26.39
C ASP A 25 2.99 25.34 25.57
N THR A 26 4.09 25.66 24.88
CA THR A 26 4.12 26.67 23.81
C THR A 26 3.68 26.03 22.50
N SER A 27 2.49 25.42 22.48
CA SER A 27 1.84 25.09 21.22
C SER A 27 1.12 26.35 20.73
N ASP A 28 1.68 26.97 19.69
CA ASP A 28 1.19 28.17 19.01
C ASP A 28 -0.09 27.87 18.18
N ARG A 29 -1.08 27.26 18.83
CA ARG A 29 -2.42 27.05 18.29
C ARG A 29 -3.25 28.26 18.65
N THR A 30 -3.74 28.98 17.65
CA THR A 30 -4.72 30.05 17.79
C THR A 30 -5.98 29.52 18.47
N ARG A 31 -6.05 29.66 19.81
CA ARG A 31 -7.25 29.30 20.57
C ARG A 31 -8.33 30.32 20.23
N VAL A 32 -9.47 29.85 19.76
CA VAL A 32 -10.62 30.70 19.38
C VAL A 32 -11.29 31.34 20.61
N VAL A 33 -10.94 30.89 21.83
CA VAL A 33 -11.56 31.32 23.08
C VAL A 33 -10.49 31.81 24.05
N SER A 34 -10.77 32.91 24.76
CA SER A 34 -9.89 33.47 25.80
C SER A 34 -9.86 32.61 27.06
N ASP A 35 -8.74 32.60 27.77
CA ASP A 35 -8.53 31.74 28.94
C ASP A 35 -9.58 31.96 30.04
N ASN A 36 -10.01 33.21 30.24
CA ASN A 36 -11.06 33.53 31.22
C ASN A 36 -12.44 32.97 30.82
N LEU A 37 -12.76 32.94 29.52
CA LEU A 37 -14.03 32.39 29.04
C LEU A 37 -14.00 30.85 29.08
N ALA A 38 -12.85 30.24 28.78
CA ALA A 38 -12.64 28.81 28.92
C ALA A 38 -12.77 28.35 30.38
N ALA A 39 -12.24 29.12 31.34
CA ALA A 39 -12.37 28.85 32.77
C ALA A 39 -13.85 28.93 33.23
N ALA A 40 -14.57 29.98 32.83
CA ALA A 40 -15.99 30.14 33.16
C ALA A 40 -16.86 29.00 32.57
N LEU A 41 -16.54 28.53 31.37
CA LEU A 41 -17.22 27.36 30.79
C LEU A 41 -16.89 26.07 31.54
N ALA A 42 -15.64 25.86 31.94
CA ALA A 42 -15.25 24.68 32.71
C ALA A 42 -15.95 24.61 34.07
N ASP A 43 -16.15 25.75 34.74
CA ASP A 43 -16.85 25.82 36.04
C ASP A 43 -18.36 25.54 35.94
N THR A 44 -18.96 25.79 34.77
CA THR A 44 -20.40 25.56 34.53
C THR A 44 -20.72 24.17 34.00
N MET A 45 -19.72 23.42 33.53
CA MET A 45 -19.92 22.06 33.03
C MET A 45 -20.03 21.04 34.19
N PRO A 46 -20.99 20.10 34.12
CA PRO A 46 -21.10 19.05 35.14
C PRO A 46 -19.84 18.19 35.16
N LYS A 47 -19.32 17.91 36.37
CA LYS A 47 -18.13 17.07 36.59
C LYS A 47 -18.40 15.66 36.05
N TYR A 48 -17.84 15.32 34.90
CA TYR A 48 -17.96 13.97 34.33
C TYR A 48 -17.20 12.98 35.21
N ASN A 49 -17.90 12.00 35.77
CA ASN A 49 -17.28 10.85 36.40
C ASN A 49 -17.20 9.75 35.33
N PRO A 50 -16.01 9.48 34.75
CA PRO A 50 -15.90 8.42 33.76
C PRO A 50 -16.34 7.10 34.42
N PRO A 51 -17.13 6.27 33.73
CA PRO A 51 -17.42 4.93 34.21
C PRO A 51 -16.10 4.21 34.47
N PRO A 52 -16.00 3.38 35.52
CA PRO A 52 -14.78 2.66 35.83
C PRO A 52 -14.32 1.91 34.57
N PRO A 53 -13.01 1.94 34.25
CA PRO A 53 -12.49 1.28 33.07
C PRO A 53 -12.93 -0.18 33.13
N LYS A 54 -13.69 -0.62 32.12
CA LYS A 54 -14.02 -2.04 31.98
C LYS A 54 -12.70 -2.81 32.07
N PRO A 55 -12.62 -3.89 32.86
CA PRO A 55 -11.40 -4.68 32.93
C PRO A 55 -11.02 -5.04 31.50
N LYS A 56 -9.81 -4.64 31.09
CA LYS A 56 -9.23 -5.14 29.84
C LYS A 56 -9.33 -6.65 29.95
N LYS A 57 -10.09 -7.27 29.05
CA LYS A 57 -10.01 -8.72 28.88
C LYS A 57 -8.55 -8.94 28.53
N THR A 58 -7.78 -9.40 29.51
CA THR A 58 -6.49 -10.01 29.26
C THR A 58 -6.73 -10.97 28.11
N GLU A 59 -5.90 -10.87 27.09
CA GLU A 59 -5.75 -11.88 26.06
C GLU A 59 -5.20 -13.12 26.76
N GLU A 60 -6.03 -13.72 27.60
CA GLU A 60 -5.81 -15.05 28.13
C GLU A 60 -5.79 -15.92 26.89
N GLU A 61 -4.61 -16.50 26.68
CA GLU A 61 -4.30 -17.70 25.92
C GLU A 61 -5.52 -18.29 25.24
N LEU A 62 -5.40 -18.50 23.92
CA LEU A 62 -6.26 -19.37 23.13
C LEU A 62 -6.23 -20.80 23.71
N ALA A 63 -6.78 -20.97 24.91
CA ALA A 63 -7.05 -22.23 25.53
C ALA A 63 -8.03 -22.89 24.59
N TYR A 64 -7.60 -23.99 24.00
CA TYR A 64 -8.39 -24.94 23.22
C TYR A 64 -9.45 -25.58 24.13
N GLY A 65 -10.34 -24.77 24.71
CA GLY A 65 -11.50 -25.17 25.47
C GLY A 65 -12.68 -25.29 24.53
N LYS A 66 -13.47 -26.36 24.71
CA LYS A 66 -14.74 -26.55 24.01
C LYS A 66 -15.56 -25.25 24.13
N PRO A 67 -16.03 -24.65 23.03
CA PRO A 67 -16.79 -23.42 23.13
C PRO A 67 -18.04 -23.68 23.97
N LYS A 68 -18.43 -22.68 24.78
CA LYS A 68 -19.58 -22.76 25.71
C LYS A 68 -20.89 -23.19 25.02
N ASN A 69 -20.98 -23.00 23.72
CA ASN A 69 -22.14 -23.33 22.89
C ASN A 69 -22.23 -24.82 22.49
N GLY A 70 -21.32 -25.68 22.94
CA GLY A 70 -21.34 -27.13 22.65
C GLY A 70 -20.98 -27.53 21.21
N ILE A 71 -20.85 -26.56 20.29
CA ILE A 71 -20.47 -26.78 18.89
C ILE A 71 -18.97 -27.03 18.79
N VAL A 72 -18.54 -28.24 18.42
CA VAL A 72 -17.12 -28.55 18.20
C VAL A 72 -16.59 -27.71 17.04
N ARG A 73 -15.60 -26.85 17.29
CA ARG A 73 -14.90 -26.11 16.23
C ARG A 73 -13.90 -27.05 15.57
N LEU A 74 -14.04 -27.24 14.27
CA LEU A 74 -13.04 -27.95 13.48
C LEU A 74 -11.73 -27.12 13.43
N PRO A 75 -10.56 -27.77 13.34
CA PRO A 75 -9.31 -27.07 13.10
C PRO A 75 -9.38 -26.31 11.78
N GLN A 76 -8.79 -25.12 11.73
CA GLN A 76 -8.63 -24.39 10.48
C GLN A 76 -7.58 -25.11 9.64
N VAL A 77 -7.98 -25.70 8.53
CA VAL A 77 -7.08 -26.34 7.57
C VAL A 77 -6.99 -25.44 6.34
N VAL A 78 -5.78 -24.94 6.05
CA VAL A 78 -5.50 -24.24 4.79
C VAL A 78 -5.11 -25.31 3.76
N VAL A 79 -5.87 -25.40 2.67
CA VAL A 79 -5.55 -26.31 1.56
C VAL A 79 -4.66 -25.55 0.58
N GLU A 80 -3.39 -25.89 0.55
CA GLU A 80 -2.45 -25.35 -0.43
C GLU A 80 -2.57 -26.11 -1.76
N GLY A 81 -2.74 -25.37 -2.84
CA GLY A 81 -2.83 -25.92 -4.19
C GLY A 81 -2.15 -25.01 -5.21
N ARG A 82 -1.64 -25.58 -6.30
CA ARG A 82 -1.09 -24.78 -7.39
C ARG A 82 -2.22 -24.07 -8.12
N ARG A 83 -2.20 -22.72 -8.13
CA ARG A 83 -3.11 -21.93 -8.96
C ARG A 83 -2.82 -22.26 -10.44
N PRO A 84 -3.84 -22.50 -11.29
CA PRO A 84 -3.61 -22.62 -12.73
C PRO A 84 -2.99 -21.32 -13.26
N PRO A 85 -2.10 -21.41 -14.27
CA PRO A 85 -1.50 -20.22 -14.86
C PRO A 85 -2.60 -19.33 -15.47
N ILE A 86 -2.50 -18.02 -15.22
CA ILE A 86 -3.35 -17.03 -15.86
C ILE A 86 -2.60 -16.55 -17.10
N PHE A 87 -3.14 -16.85 -18.28
CA PHE A 87 -2.54 -16.42 -19.54
C PHE A 87 -2.97 -14.99 -19.87
N SER A 88 -2.03 -14.16 -20.31
CA SER A 88 -2.32 -12.82 -20.82
C SER A 88 -2.72 -12.85 -22.30
N GLU A 89 -3.37 -11.79 -22.79
CA GLU A 89 -3.76 -11.69 -24.22
C GLU A 89 -2.54 -11.83 -25.15
N ARG A 90 -1.36 -11.37 -24.71
CA ARG A 90 -0.08 -11.50 -25.44
C ARG A 90 0.44 -12.93 -25.50
N GLN A 91 0.16 -13.73 -24.48
CA GLN A 91 0.60 -15.14 -24.43
C GLN A 91 -0.32 -16.06 -25.22
N VAL A 92 -1.61 -15.73 -25.28
CA VAL A 92 -2.62 -16.56 -25.98
C VAL A 92 -2.61 -16.30 -27.49
N ASN A 93 -2.41 -15.04 -27.91
CA ASN A 93 -2.55 -14.65 -29.30
C ASN A 93 -1.21 -14.56 -30.03
N THR A 94 -1.23 -14.84 -31.33
CA THR A 94 -0.13 -14.49 -32.23
C THR A 94 -0.06 -12.98 -32.42
N ASP A 95 1.08 -12.42 -32.82
CA ASP A 95 1.25 -10.98 -33.04
C ASP A 95 0.20 -10.41 -34.02
N LYS A 96 -0.09 -11.14 -35.10
CA LYS A 96 -1.14 -10.76 -36.07
C LYS A 96 -2.54 -10.85 -35.48
N GLY A 97 -2.82 -11.88 -34.68
CA GLY A 97 -4.09 -12.04 -34.00
C GLY A 97 -4.33 -10.90 -33.00
N LEU A 98 -3.29 -10.51 -32.27
CA LEU A 98 -3.33 -9.43 -31.30
C LEU A 98 -3.54 -8.07 -31.97
N GLN A 99 -2.88 -7.80 -33.10
CA GLN A 99 -3.14 -6.60 -33.93
C GLN A 99 -4.61 -6.53 -34.36
N GLN A 100 -5.19 -7.64 -34.82
CA GLN A 100 -6.61 -7.67 -35.22
C GLN A 100 -7.56 -7.43 -34.03
N ILE A 101 -7.23 -7.97 -32.86
CA ILE A 101 -7.99 -7.72 -31.62
C ILE A 101 -7.90 -6.24 -31.24
N ALA A 102 -6.69 -5.67 -31.25
CA ALA A 102 -6.47 -4.25 -30.94
C ALA A 102 -7.25 -3.35 -31.92
N VAL A 103 -7.16 -3.60 -33.23
CA VAL A 103 -7.91 -2.84 -34.25
C VAL A 103 -9.42 -2.95 -34.03
N LYS A 104 -9.93 -4.11 -33.65
CA LYS A 104 -11.36 -4.28 -33.30
C LYS A 104 -11.75 -3.55 -32.01
N ARG A 105 -10.85 -3.45 -31.03
CA ARG A 105 -11.09 -2.80 -29.73
C ARG A 105 -11.09 -1.28 -29.83
N TYR A 106 -10.14 -0.70 -30.55
CA TYR A 106 -9.93 0.76 -30.58
C TYR A 106 -10.50 1.47 -31.81
N PHE A 107 -10.60 0.79 -32.95
CA PHE A 107 -11.14 1.40 -34.17
C PHE A 107 -12.56 0.89 -34.44
N SER A 108 -13.52 1.83 -34.50
CA SER A 108 -14.87 1.54 -34.96
C SER A 108 -14.89 1.23 -36.47
N GLY A 109 -15.94 0.54 -36.95
CA GLY A 109 -16.04 0.14 -38.36
C GLY A 109 -15.91 1.29 -39.37
N ALA A 110 -16.34 2.49 -39.00
CA ALA A 110 -16.16 3.69 -39.82
C ALA A 110 -14.68 4.14 -39.88
N ALA A 111 -13.98 4.14 -38.74
CA ALA A 111 -12.56 4.51 -38.66
C ALA A 111 -11.64 3.49 -39.36
N GLN A 112 -12.01 2.20 -39.32
CA GLN A 112 -11.33 1.17 -40.11
C GLN A 112 -11.50 1.37 -41.62
N ALA A 113 -12.70 1.77 -42.07
CA ALA A 113 -13.00 1.96 -43.48
C ALA A 113 -12.30 3.20 -44.08
N LEU A 114 -12.23 4.30 -43.33
CA LEU A 114 -11.61 5.56 -43.75
C LEU A 114 -10.09 5.42 -44.00
N ASN A 115 -9.42 4.58 -43.22
CA ASN A 115 -7.96 4.39 -43.29
C ASN A 115 -7.52 3.11 -44.02
N LYS A 116 -8.43 2.47 -44.76
CA LYS A 116 -8.13 1.24 -45.51
C LYS A 116 -7.11 1.44 -46.65
N LYS A 117 -6.92 2.68 -47.10
CA LYS A 117 -5.92 3.08 -48.10
C LYS A 117 -4.82 3.97 -47.48
N HIS A 118 -4.21 3.51 -46.39
CA HIS A 118 -3.03 4.16 -45.81
C HIS A 118 -1.89 4.24 -46.83
N ILE A 119 -1.26 5.41 -46.95
CA ILE A 119 -0.07 5.65 -47.78
C ILE A 119 1.16 5.22 -46.95
N PRO A 120 1.90 4.17 -47.32
CA PRO A 120 2.96 3.55 -46.50
C PRO A 120 4.16 4.45 -46.20
N ILE A 121 4.21 5.65 -46.77
CA ILE A 121 5.29 6.63 -46.64
C ILE A 121 4.92 7.76 -45.66
N ILE A 122 3.63 7.96 -45.37
CA ILE A 122 3.14 9.06 -44.54
C ILE A 122 2.24 8.50 -43.43
N GLY A 123 2.79 8.49 -42.21
CA GLY A 123 2.07 8.10 -40.99
C GLY A 123 2.21 6.63 -40.60
N GLN A 124 1.65 6.28 -39.44
CA GLN A 124 1.58 4.90 -38.94
C GLN A 124 0.33 4.19 -39.47
N SER A 125 0.39 2.87 -39.67
CA SER A 125 -0.79 2.08 -40.01
C SER A 125 -1.79 2.05 -38.85
N ASN A 126 -3.07 1.86 -39.14
CA ASN A 126 -4.09 1.67 -38.10
C ASN A 126 -3.73 0.55 -37.12
N GLU A 127 -3.12 -0.52 -37.61
CA GLU A 127 -2.69 -1.65 -36.80
C GLU A 127 -1.57 -1.23 -35.84
N ALA A 128 -0.59 -0.45 -36.32
CA ALA A 128 0.48 0.07 -35.48
C ALA A 128 -0.05 1.03 -34.41
N VAL A 129 -0.98 1.92 -34.76
CA VAL A 129 -1.62 2.83 -33.80
C VAL A 129 -2.46 2.05 -32.78
N ALA A 130 -3.24 1.07 -33.23
CA ALA A 130 -4.03 0.21 -32.35
C ALA A 130 -3.14 -0.56 -31.36
N MET A 131 -1.98 -1.04 -31.83
CA MET A 131 -0.99 -1.72 -31.00
C MET A 131 -0.43 -0.79 -29.93
N GLN A 132 -0.07 0.45 -30.28
CA GLN A 132 0.40 1.43 -29.30
C GLN A 132 -0.68 1.73 -28.24
N MET A 133 -1.94 1.86 -28.65
CA MET A 133 -3.05 2.05 -27.72
C MET A 133 -3.23 0.83 -26.80
N TRP A 134 -3.17 -0.38 -27.36
CA TRP A 134 -3.25 -1.62 -26.58
C TRP A 134 -2.10 -1.76 -25.58
N GLU A 135 -0.87 -1.42 -25.99
CA GLU A 135 0.30 -1.47 -25.12
C GLU A 135 0.18 -0.50 -23.94
N GLU A 136 -0.38 0.70 -24.18
CA GLU A 136 -0.64 1.66 -23.12
C GLU A 136 -1.75 1.17 -22.18
N ASP A 137 -2.81 0.57 -22.69
CA ASP A 137 -3.88 0.00 -21.86
C ASP A 137 -3.38 -1.17 -21.01
N GLU A 138 -2.55 -2.07 -21.57
CA GLU A 138 -1.98 -3.18 -20.80
C GLU A 138 -1.02 -2.65 -19.72
N ARG A 139 -0.25 -1.59 -20.01
CA ARG A 139 0.59 -0.89 -19.01
C ARG A 139 -0.25 -0.33 -17.87
N LEU A 140 -1.36 0.35 -18.18
CA LEU A 140 -2.28 0.89 -17.18
C LEU A 140 -2.91 -0.23 -16.34
N ARG A 141 -3.30 -1.34 -16.97
CA ARG A 141 -3.83 -2.52 -16.27
C ARG A 141 -2.80 -3.12 -15.31
N LEU A 142 -1.56 -3.28 -15.75
CA LEU A 142 -0.48 -3.79 -14.90
C LEU A 142 -0.19 -2.87 -13.73
N ILE A 143 -0.20 -1.55 -13.92
CA ILE A 143 -0.07 -0.59 -12.80
C ILE A 143 -1.17 -0.81 -11.77
N THR A 144 -2.43 -0.96 -12.20
CA THR A 144 -3.53 -1.22 -11.27
C THR A 144 -3.37 -2.55 -10.54
N GLU A 145 -2.94 -3.60 -11.24
CA GLU A 145 -2.72 -4.93 -10.66
C GLU A 145 -1.58 -4.93 -9.64
N PHE A 146 -0.47 -4.25 -9.93
CA PHE A 146 0.64 -4.11 -8.99
C PHE A 146 0.29 -3.24 -7.79
N ASN A 147 -0.56 -2.22 -7.98
CA ASN A 147 -1.02 -1.38 -6.88
C ASN A 147 -1.89 -2.18 -5.91
N ASP A 148 -2.89 -2.90 -6.43
CA ASP A 148 -3.74 -3.79 -5.63
C ASP A 148 -2.88 -4.86 -4.92
N ARG A 149 -1.89 -5.42 -5.62
CA ARG A 149 -0.95 -6.39 -5.04
C ARG A 149 -0.14 -5.78 -3.91
N ALA A 150 0.42 -4.58 -4.08
CA ALA A 150 1.20 -3.90 -3.04
C ALA A 150 0.35 -3.67 -1.78
N ASP A 151 -0.87 -3.16 -1.95
CA ASP A 151 -1.80 -2.91 -0.84
C ASP A 151 -2.15 -4.20 -0.09
N THR A 152 -2.38 -5.31 -0.81
CA THR A 152 -2.65 -6.61 -0.17
C THR A 152 -1.44 -7.15 0.59
N LEU A 153 -0.22 -6.95 0.08
CA LEU A 153 1.01 -7.43 0.72
C LEU A 153 1.35 -6.62 1.96
N GLU A 154 1.16 -5.29 1.90
CA GLU A 154 1.31 -4.41 3.06
C GLU A 154 0.31 -4.79 4.16
N ALA A 155 -0.95 -5.07 3.81
CA ALA A 155 -1.96 -5.51 4.78
C ALA A 155 -1.63 -6.88 5.42
N LEU A 156 -0.88 -7.74 4.73
CA LEU A 156 -0.41 -9.03 5.25
C LEU A 156 0.89 -8.92 6.05
N GLY A 157 1.55 -7.75 6.05
CA GLY A 157 2.84 -7.50 6.72
C GLY A 157 4.08 -7.93 5.92
N ASP A 158 3.93 -8.25 4.63
CA ASP A 158 5.04 -8.61 3.73
C ASP A 158 5.61 -7.33 3.07
N GLU A 159 6.34 -6.51 3.84
CA GLU A 159 6.84 -5.19 3.40
C GLU A 159 7.77 -5.27 2.18
N GLU A 160 8.75 -6.20 2.17
CA GLU A 160 9.73 -6.36 1.08
C GLU A 160 9.04 -6.59 -0.28
N LYS A 161 8.05 -7.50 -0.34
CA LYS A 161 7.31 -7.77 -1.57
C LYS A 161 6.39 -6.61 -1.96
N SER A 162 5.93 -5.84 -0.99
CA SER A 162 5.15 -4.63 -1.25
C SER A 162 6.01 -3.56 -1.92
N ASP A 163 7.26 -3.41 -1.47
CA ASP A 163 8.23 -2.49 -2.04
C ASP A 163 8.65 -2.90 -3.45
N GLU A 164 8.89 -4.19 -3.69
CA GLU A 164 9.11 -4.74 -5.04
C GLU A 164 7.93 -4.43 -5.97
N ALA A 165 6.70 -4.60 -5.49
CA ALA A 165 5.50 -4.28 -6.27
C ALA A 165 5.42 -2.78 -6.60
N ARG A 166 5.82 -1.91 -5.67
CA ARG A 166 5.89 -0.46 -5.89
C ARG A 166 7.01 -0.05 -6.85
N GLU A 167 8.16 -0.73 -6.82
CA GLU A 167 9.24 -0.53 -7.80
C GLU A 167 8.75 -0.88 -9.21
N MET A 168 8.05 -2.00 -9.37
CA MET A 168 7.44 -2.38 -10.66
C MET A 168 6.42 -1.34 -11.16
N ILE A 169 5.65 -0.70 -10.27
CA ILE A 169 4.76 0.41 -10.64
C ILE A 169 5.59 1.59 -11.16
N GLN A 170 6.66 1.98 -10.46
CA GLN A 170 7.51 3.11 -10.86
C GLN A 170 8.12 2.89 -12.24
N ASP A 171 8.63 1.68 -12.50
CA ASP A 171 9.18 1.29 -13.80
C ASP A 171 8.14 1.38 -14.92
N LEU A 172 6.91 0.89 -14.69
CA LEU A 172 5.83 1.00 -15.68
C LEU A 172 5.32 2.43 -15.87
N THR A 173 5.48 3.29 -14.85
CA THR A 173 5.03 4.69 -14.89
C THR A 173 6.04 5.56 -15.62
N ALA A 174 7.33 5.26 -15.48
CA ALA A 174 8.41 5.84 -16.26
C ALA A 174 8.27 5.43 -17.73
N ARG A 175 7.43 6.17 -18.47
CA ARG A 175 7.27 5.98 -19.92
C ARG A 175 8.66 5.94 -20.57
N GLN A 176 9.04 4.78 -21.09
CA GLN A 176 10.26 4.67 -21.88
C GLN A 176 10.06 5.57 -23.10
N SER A 177 10.77 6.68 -23.09
CA SER A 177 10.55 7.82 -23.95
C SER A 177 10.74 7.42 -25.42
N TYR A 178 9.64 7.42 -26.19
CA TYR A 178 9.47 7.87 -27.59
C TYR A 178 10.55 7.63 -28.66
N LEU A 179 11.51 6.74 -28.45
CA LEU A 179 12.23 6.16 -29.56
C LEU A 179 11.34 5.04 -30.11
N PRO A 180 10.84 5.13 -31.35
CA PRO A 180 10.28 3.95 -31.98
C PRO A 180 11.36 2.88 -31.87
N ALA A 181 11.07 1.79 -31.15
CA ALA A 181 11.96 0.64 -31.14
C ALA A 181 12.30 0.37 -32.61
N PRO A 182 13.58 0.39 -33.03
CA PRO A 182 13.93 0.08 -34.40
C PRO A 182 13.32 -1.30 -34.63
N SER A 183 12.31 -1.31 -35.50
CA SER A 183 11.49 -2.46 -35.90
C SER A 183 12.24 -3.73 -35.52
N ALA A 184 11.82 -4.38 -34.44
CA ALA A 184 12.38 -5.65 -34.03
C ALA A 184 12.42 -6.49 -35.29
N LEU A 185 13.64 -6.68 -35.81
CA LEU A 185 13.89 -7.36 -37.06
C LEU A 185 13.03 -8.61 -37.01
N HIS A 186 12.17 -8.74 -38.03
CA HIS A 186 11.44 -9.94 -38.38
C HIS A 186 12.06 -11.13 -37.67
N ARG A 187 11.47 -11.56 -36.56
CA ARG A 187 11.85 -12.83 -35.95
C ARG A 187 11.26 -13.86 -36.91
N ASP A 188 12.01 -14.12 -37.96
CA ASP A 188 11.69 -15.11 -38.96
C ASP A 188 11.46 -16.40 -38.20
N THR A 189 10.20 -16.77 -38.06
CA THR A 189 9.78 -18.12 -37.75
C THR A 189 10.07 -18.96 -38.99
N LYS A 190 11.35 -19.18 -39.29
CA LYS A 190 11.78 -20.31 -40.10
C LYS A 190 11.64 -21.54 -39.21
N GLY A 191 10.77 -22.44 -39.66
CA GLY A 191 10.30 -23.58 -38.90
C GLY A 191 11.38 -24.59 -38.51
N ASN A 192 10.98 -25.42 -37.56
CA ASN A 192 11.29 -26.84 -37.48
C ASN A 192 9.97 -27.57 -37.18
#